data_AF-D8M763-F1
#
_entry.id   AF-D8M763-F1
#
_cell.length_a   1.000
_cell.length_b   1.000
_cell.length_c   1.000
_cell.angle_alpha   90.00
_cell.angle_beta   90.00
_cell.angle_gamma   90.00
#
_symmetry.space_group_name_H-M   'P 1'
#
loop_
_entity.id
_entity.type
_entity.pdbx_description
1 polymer ?
#
loop_
_entity_poly.entity_id
_entity_poly.type
_entity_poly.pdbx_seq_one_letter_code
_entity_poly.pdbx_strand_id
1 'polypeptide(L)'
;MFCYIYTGTMNPGVIIRDENNAIENGDDLEKQGYTYCSICQLYRPPKANHCNICGVCFYNYDHHCGVIGQCIAKYNLYTFYAFIMSIGITISIANWYFYNPFHTLPMMRSFFSKFIAPL
;
A
#
# COMPACT_ATOMS: atom_id res chain seq x y z
N MET A 1 -7.29 5.73 7.69
CA MET A 1 -7.21 6.89 6.77
C MET A 1 -5.79 7.44 6.63
N PHE A 2 -5.05 7.68 7.73
CA PHE A 2 -3.68 8.24 7.64
C PHE A 2 -2.74 7.43 6.73
N CYS A 3 -2.68 6.11 6.87
CA CYS A 3 -1.84 5.27 6.01
C CYS A 3 -2.25 5.36 4.53
N TYR A 4 -3.54 5.45 4.22
CA TYR A 4 -4.03 5.61 2.85
C TYR A 4 -3.50 6.91 2.22
N ILE A 5 -3.69 8.05 2.90
CA ILE A 5 -3.24 9.35 2.40
C ILE A 5 -1.72 9.37 2.29
N TYR A 6 -1.01 8.85 3.30
CA TYR A 6 0.44 8.87 3.32
C TYR A 6 1.05 7.99 2.21
N THR A 7 0.58 6.75 2.06
CA THR A 7 0.97 5.88 0.94
C THR A 7 0.62 6.52 -0.40
N GLY A 8 -0.54 7.19 -0.50
CA GLY A 8 -1.08 7.81 -1.71
C GLY A 8 -0.47 9.15 -2.09
N THR A 9 0.35 9.77 -1.26
CA THR A 9 0.96 11.08 -1.54
C THR A 9 2.48 11.08 -1.50
N MET A 10 3.11 10.09 -0.87
CA MET A 10 4.56 9.98 -0.83
C MET A 10 5.14 9.53 -2.17
N ASN A 11 6.42 9.87 -2.42
CA ASN A 11 7.15 9.33 -3.56
C ASN A 11 7.33 7.81 -3.36
N PRO A 12 6.81 6.96 -4.26
CA PRO A 12 6.88 5.50 -4.13
C PRO A 12 8.28 4.93 -4.43
N GLY A 13 9.16 5.71 -5.05
CA GLY A 13 10.51 5.32 -5.47
C GLY A 13 10.76 5.53 -6.96
N VAL A 14 10.44 6.72 -7.47
CA VAL A 14 10.59 7.05 -8.90
C VAL A 14 12.06 7.07 -9.36
N ILE A 15 12.27 6.39 -10.48
CA ILE A 15 13.34 6.40 -11.49
C ILE A 15 13.69 7.72 -12.17
N ILE A 16 14.56 8.59 -11.64
CA ILE A 16 15.00 9.78 -12.41
C ILE A 16 16.26 9.45 -13.22
N ARG A 17 16.28 9.83 -14.50
CA ARG A 17 17.46 9.68 -15.35
C ARG A 17 18.56 10.65 -14.87
N ASP A 18 19.75 10.11 -14.65
CA ASP A 18 20.96 10.86 -14.29
C ASP A 18 22.17 10.28 -15.05
N GLU A 19 23.35 10.85 -14.81
CA GLU A 19 24.60 10.36 -15.41
C GLU A 19 24.89 8.90 -15.05
N ASN A 20 24.62 8.48 -13.81
CA ASN A 20 24.94 7.14 -13.32
C ASN A 20 24.05 6.04 -13.90
N ASN A 21 22.89 6.39 -14.47
CA ASN A 21 21.98 5.47 -15.14
C ASN A 21 21.77 5.79 -16.63
N ALA A 22 22.62 6.65 -17.20
CA ALA A 22 22.60 7.01 -18.60
C ALA A 22 23.09 5.88 -19.51
N ILE A 23 22.76 6.02 -20.81
CA ILE A 23 23.06 5.02 -21.84
C ILE A 23 24.58 4.83 -22.01
N GLU A 24 25.36 5.89 -21.82
CA GLU A 24 26.82 5.88 -21.92
C GLU A 24 27.50 4.94 -20.91
N ASN A 25 26.84 4.65 -19.79
CA ASN A 25 27.32 3.72 -18.76
C ASN A 25 26.76 2.29 -18.94
N GLY A 26 26.10 2.01 -20.07
CA GLY A 26 25.35 0.78 -20.29
C GLY A 26 26.15 -0.51 -20.14
N ASP A 27 27.33 -0.58 -20.74
CA ASP A 27 28.17 -1.78 -20.71
C ASP A 27 28.54 -2.21 -19.28
N ASP A 28 28.80 -1.25 -18.39
CA ASP A 28 29.15 -1.53 -17.00
C ASP A 28 27.92 -1.81 -16.14
N LEU A 29 26.81 -1.13 -16.41
CA LEU A 29 25.54 -1.35 -15.71
C LEU A 29 24.92 -2.72 -16.04
N GLU A 30 25.02 -3.16 -17.30
CA GLU A 30 24.57 -4.49 -17.71
C GLU A 30 25.34 -5.61 -17.00
N LYS A 31 26.67 -5.45 -16.83
CA LYS A 31 27.49 -6.38 -16.01
C LYS A 31 27.04 -6.42 -14.55
N GLN A 32 26.50 -5.33 -14.03
CA GLN A 32 25.94 -5.24 -12.68
C GLN A 32 24.48 -5.73 -12.61
N GLY A 33 23.89 -6.20 -13.71
CA GLY A 33 22.53 -6.73 -13.79
C GLY A 33 21.45 -5.65 -13.95
N TYR A 34 21.82 -4.44 -14.35
CA TYR A 34 20.84 -3.42 -14.72
C TYR A 34 20.19 -3.77 -16.06
N THR A 35 18.95 -3.32 -16.26
CA THR A 35 18.20 -3.56 -17.49
C THR A 35 17.76 -2.25 -18.13
N TYR A 36 18.03 -2.09 -19.43
CA TYR A 36 17.64 -0.87 -20.13
C TYR A 36 16.10 -0.72 -20.22
N CYS A 37 15.61 0.50 -20.07
CA CYS A 37 14.23 0.89 -20.36
C CYS A 37 14.21 1.80 -21.58
N SER A 38 13.62 1.34 -22.68
CA SER A 38 13.52 2.13 -23.92
C SER A 38 12.59 3.34 -23.80
N ILE A 39 11.59 3.28 -22.92
CA ILE A 39 10.61 4.36 -22.72
C ILE A 39 11.21 5.51 -21.91
N CYS A 40 11.86 5.20 -20.78
CA CYS A 40 12.47 6.21 -19.91
C CYS A 40 13.92 6.55 -20.30
N GLN A 41 14.51 5.82 -21.26
CA GLN A 41 15.88 6.01 -21.76
C GLN A 41 16.94 6.01 -20.64
N LEU A 42 16.80 5.06 -19.72
CA LEU A 42 17.70 4.86 -18.58
C LEU A 42 17.91 3.38 -18.28
N TYR A 43 19.01 3.07 -17.61
CA TYR A 43 19.30 1.74 -17.07
C TYR A 43 18.64 1.56 -15.71
N ARG A 44 17.75 0.57 -15.62
CA ARG A 44 17.01 0.23 -14.40
C ARG A 44 17.87 -0.68 -13.52
N PRO A 45 18.02 -0.37 -12.23
CA PRO A 45 18.68 -1.28 -11.30
C PRO A 45 17.91 -2.60 -11.16
N PRO A 46 18.54 -3.65 -10.61
CA PRO A 46 17.87 -4.90 -10.33
C PRO A 46 16.56 -4.70 -9.55
N LYS A 47 15.50 -5.42 -9.95
CA LYS A 47 14.14 -5.35 -9.39
C LYS A 47 13.36 -4.05 -9.69
N ALA A 48 13.93 -3.09 -10.41
CA ALA A 48 13.16 -1.95 -10.89
C ALA A 48 12.40 -2.28 -12.18
N ASN A 49 11.16 -1.80 -12.28
CA ASN A 49 10.32 -1.99 -13.46
C ASN A 49 9.64 -0.70 -13.89
N HIS A 50 9.29 -0.64 -15.18
CA HIS A 50 8.52 0.44 -15.77
C HIS A 50 7.02 0.18 -15.57
N CYS A 51 6.28 1.18 -15.09
CA CYS A 51 4.83 1.10 -15.06
C CYS A 51 4.25 1.75 -16.30
N ASN A 52 3.62 0.96 -17.17
CA ASN A 52 2.99 1.46 -18.40
C ASN A 52 1.85 2.46 -18.13
N ILE A 53 1.22 2.40 -16.95
CA ILE A 53 0.12 3.31 -16.56
C ILE A 53 0.67 4.68 -16.15
N CYS A 54 1.73 4.71 -15.34
CA CYS A 54 2.34 5.95 -14.87
C CYS A 54 3.38 6.53 -15.84
N GLY A 55 3.89 5.73 -16.78
CA GLY A 55 4.90 6.14 -17.76
C GLY A 55 6.30 6.35 -17.18
N VAL A 56 6.60 5.81 -15.99
CA VAL A 56 7.89 5.98 -15.30
C VAL A 56 8.37 4.68 -14.66
N CYS A 57 9.68 4.60 -14.42
CA CYS A 57 10.32 3.49 -13.71
C CYS A 57 10.27 3.68 -12.20
N PHE A 58 10.22 2.58 -11.44
CA PHE A 58 10.30 2.61 -9.98
C PHE A 58 11.31 1.60 -9.43
N TYR A 59 12.01 1.95 -8.36
CA TYR A 59 12.84 1.02 -7.58
C TYR A 59 11.96 -0.05 -6.90
N ASN A 60 12.37 -1.32 -6.96
CA ASN A 60 11.62 -2.45 -6.38
C ASN A 60 10.11 -2.34 -6.65
N TYR A 61 9.76 -2.19 -7.92
CA TYR A 61 8.37 -2.02 -8.34
C TYR A 61 7.55 -3.26 -7.98
N ASP A 62 6.41 -3.05 -7.33
CA ASP A 62 5.45 -4.10 -7.00
C ASP A 62 4.28 -4.07 -7.99
N HIS A 63 3.41 -3.06 -7.92
CA HIS A 63 2.29 -2.91 -8.85
C HIS A 63 1.76 -1.47 -8.92
N HIS A 64 0.91 -1.18 -9.92
CA HIS A 64 0.08 0.02 -9.92
C HIS A 64 -1.24 -0.25 -9.19
N CYS A 65 -1.49 0.43 -8.07
CA CYS A 65 -2.66 0.17 -7.25
C CYS A 65 -3.79 1.15 -7.59
N GLY A 66 -4.87 0.65 -8.19
CA GLY A 66 -6.05 1.46 -8.49
C GLY A 66 -6.78 1.99 -7.24
N VAL A 67 -6.64 1.32 -6.08
CA VAL A 67 -7.28 1.74 -4.83
C VAL A 67 -6.56 2.95 -4.22
N ILE A 68 -5.22 2.91 -4.18
CA ILE A 68 -4.41 4.03 -3.70
C ILE A 68 -4.38 5.15 -4.75
N GLY A 69 -4.46 4.81 -6.04
CA GLY A 69 -4.31 5.77 -7.13
C GLY A 69 -2.84 6.07 -7.49
N GLN A 70 -1.90 5.23 -7.05
CA GLN A 70 -0.48 5.33 -7.42
C GLN A 70 0.21 3.97 -7.42
N CYS A 71 1.47 3.94 -7.88
CA CYS A 71 2.32 2.76 -7.81
C CYS A 71 2.76 2.44 -6.38
N ILE A 72 2.80 1.16 -6.06
CA ILE A 72 3.46 0.61 -4.88
C ILE A 72 4.84 0.14 -5.29
N ALA A 73 5.86 0.64 -4.61
CA ALA A 73 7.26 0.40 -4.89
C ALA A 73 8.10 0.58 -3.61
N LYS A 74 9.43 0.61 -3.74
CA LYS A 74 10.39 0.53 -2.63
C LYS A 74 10.04 1.41 -1.41
N TYR A 75 9.65 2.66 -1.62
CA TYR A 75 9.54 3.64 -0.54
C TYR A 75 8.17 3.67 0.15
N ASN A 76 7.10 3.23 -0.52
CA ASN A 76 5.76 3.20 0.05
C ASN A 76 5.23 1.78 0.36
N LEU A 77 6.03 0.73 0.13
CA LEU A 77 5.62 -0.66 0.36
C LEU A 77 5.18 -0.93 1.81
N TYR A 78 5.94 -0.45 2.79
CA TYR A 78 5.62 -0.68 4.20
C TYR A 78 4.39 0.10 4.66
N THR A 79 4.19 1.32 4.15
CA THR A 79 3.01 2.13 4.47
C THR A 79 1.77 1.53 3.82
N PHE A 80 1.91 0.96 2.63
CA PHE A 80 0.87 0.17 1.97
C PHE A 80 0.47 -1.05 2.81
N TYR A 81 1.43 -1.82 3.34
CA TYR A 81 1.12 -2.94 4.24
C TYR A 81 0.44 -2.48 5.53
N ALA A 82 0.87 -1.36 6.12
CA ALA A 82 0.19 -0.78 7.27
C ALA A 82 -1.27 -0.38 6.95
N PHE A 83 -1.52 0.15 5.75
CA PHE A 83 -2.86 0.44 5.26
C PHE A 83 -3.72 -0.83 5.16
N ILE A 84 -3.24 -1.90 4.51
CA ILE A 84 -3.97 -3.17 4.39
C ILE A 84 -4.27 -3.77 5.77
N MET A 85 -3.30 -3.76 6.69
CA MET A 85 -3.51 -4.23 8.06
C MET A 85 -4.56 -3.40 8.81
N SER A 86 -4.56 -2.07 8.64
CA SER A 86 -5.55 -1.20 9.27
C SER A 86 -6.97 -1.48 8.80
N ILE A 87 -7.15 -1.88 7.53
CA ILE A 87 -8.46 -2.31 7.00
C ILE A 87 -8.88 -3.62 7.67
N GLY A 88 -7.99 -4.62 7.71
CA GLY A 88 -8.29 -5.91 8.32
C GLY A 88 -8.68 -5.81 9.79
N ILE A 89 -7.98 -4.98 10.56
CA ILE A 89 -8.29 -4.69 11.96
C ILE A 89 -9.67 -4.01 12.08
N THR A 90 -9.93 -2.99 11.26
CA THR A 90 -11.21 -2.26 11.28
C THR A 90 -12.39 -3.18 10.99
N ILE A 91 -12.27 -4.03 9.98
CA ILE A 91 -13.30 -5.03 9.63
C ILE A 91 -13.50 -6.03 10.77
N SER A 92 -12.41 -6.51 11.38
CA SER A 92 -12.49 -7.47 12.49
C SER A 92 -13.20 -6.88 13.71
N ILE A 93 -12.88 -5.62 14.05
CA ILE A 93 -13.55 -4.87 15.13
C ILE A 93 -15.04 -4.67 14.81
N ALA A 94 -15.37 -4.26 13.58
CA ALA A 94 -16.75 -4.05 13.16
C ALA A 94 -17.57 -5.36 13.23
N ASN A 95 -17.00 -6.47 12.75
CA ASN A 95 -17.62 -7.80 12.86
C ASN A 95 -17.80 -8.20 14.32
N TRP A 96 -16.80 -8.00 15.18
CA TRP A 96 -16.92 -8.26 16.61
C TRP A 96 -18.12 -7.52 17.21
N TYR A 97 -18.26 -6.22 16.95
CA TYR A 97 -19.41 -5.45 17.45
C TYR A 97 -20.76 -5.92 16.87
N PHE A 98 -20.81 -6.37 15.63
CA PHE A 98 -22.04 -6.86 15.00
C PHE A 98 -22.49 -8.22 15.57
N TYR A 99 -21.55 -9.14 15.79
CA TYR A 99 -21.84 -10.52 16.22
C TYR A 99 -21.84 -10.72 17.74
N ASN A 100 -21.48 -9.72 18.55
CA ASN A 100 -21.51 -9.83 20.01
C ASN A 100 -22.79 -9.17 20.59
N PRO A 101 -23.82 -9.96 20.94
CA PRO A 101 -25.14 -9.44 21.37
C PRO A 101 -25.10 -8.66 22.69
N PHE A 102 -24.03 -8.80 23.48
CA PHE A 102 -23.84 -8.06 24.73
C PHE A 102 -23.58 -6.56 24.52
N HIS A 103 -23.12 -6.13 23.33
CA HIS A 103 -22.78 -4.73 23.02
C HIS A 103 -23.80 -4.02 22.13
N THR A 104 -24.60 -4.75 21.35
CA THR A 104 -25.67 -4.16 20.52
C THR A 104 -26.94 -3.85 21.32
N LEU A 105 -27.06 -4.38 22.54
CA LEU A 105 -28.20 -4.18 23.43
C LEU A 105 -27.86 -3.49 24.77
N PRO A 106 -27.22 -2.30 24.80
CA PRO A 106 -27.22 -1.53 26.05
C PRO A 106 -28.64 -1.07 26.42
N MET A 107 -29.57 -1.04 25.45
CA MET A 107 -30.96 -0.62 25.65
C MET A 107 -31.89 -1.69 26.25
N MET A 108 -31.58 -2.99 26.13
CA MET A 108 -32.42 -4.06 26.69
C MET A 108 -32.01 -4.49 28.11
N ARG A 109 -30.93 -3.94 28.68
CA ARG A 109 -30.57 -4.26 30.08
C ARG A 109 -31.53 -3.63 31.09
N SER A 110 -32.03 -2.42 30.80
CA SER A 110 -33.03 -1.73 31.64
C SER A 110 -34.43 -2.35 31.55
N PHE A 111 -34.75 -2.99 30.41
CA PHE A 111 -36.04 -3.64 30.23
C PHE A 111 -36.09 -4.98 30.98
N PHE A 112 -35.08 -5.83 30.84
CA PHE A 112 -35.08 -7.16 31.48
C PHE A 112 -34.75 -7.14 32.98
N SER A 113 -34.07 -6.11 33.49
CA SER A 113 -33.83 -6.00 34.95
C SER A 113 -35.09 -5.65 35.75
N LYS A 114 -36.19 -5.24 35.10
CA LYS A 114 -37.48 -4.94 35.75
C LYS A 114 -38.49 -6.08 35.68
N PHE A 115 -38.25 -7.11 34.88
CA PHE A 115 -39.18 -8.24 34.69
C PHE A 115 -38.68 -9.58 35.29
N ILE A 116 -37.47 -9.61 35.86
CA ILE A 116 -36.89 -10.79 36.53
C ILE A 116 -36.42 -10.43 37.95
N ALA A 117 -37.14 -9.53 38.64
CA ALA A 117 -37.01 -9.44 40.09
C ALA A 117 -37.92 -10.53 40.69
N PRO A 118 -37.38 -11.55 41.37
CA PRO A 118 -38.21 -12.53 42.04
C PRO A 118 -38.94 -11.83 43.19
N LEU A 119 -40.26 -12.02 43.28
CA LEU A 119 -41.01 -11.84 44.53
C LEU A 119 -40.52 -12.88 45.55
#